data_AF-A0A1M5VK32-F1
#
_entry.id   AF-A0A1M5VK32-F1
#
_cell.length_a   1.000
_cell.length_b   1.000
_cell.length_c   1.000
_cell.angle_alpha   90.00
_cell.angle_beta   90.00
_cell.angle_gamma   90.00
#
_symmetry.space_group_name_H-M   'P 1'
#
loop_
_entity.id
_entity.type
_entity.pdbx_description
1 polymer ?
#
loop_
_entity_poly.entity_id
_entity_poly.type
_entity_poly.pdbx_seq_one_letter_code
_entity_poly.pdbx_strand_id
1 'polypeptide(L)'
;MKDLTSDRTPLVIATEINTIKYQTRKALLAGAIEIGRRLKEAKDLLPYGEWGKWLEESCSYSKKTAEKLLRVFNAYGNQELPNLNYTQAYILLGVPEEERAQFIAEIDAEGLSTRELQKAVKDRSQALQERDQALQEKADLRQALNDQDSQITQLTTERNNLKTKAEQLSKSQGELETMAQTLETKLNSLEKSTSYEGLQKINKNLTAAQHKTCANKIAFLYENLDKTFKQLVWEMRELSANDPDTHEVYKNKVLDFLTKGLTEKI
;
A
#
# COMPACT_ATOMS: atom_id res chain seq x y z
N MET A 1 52.45 84.53 15.40
CA MET A 1 52.16 83.33 14.58
C MET A 1 51.25 83.72 13.43
N LYS A 2 51.18 82.93 12.35
CA LYS A 2 50.20 83.15 11.28
C LYS A 2 48.96 82.31 11.61
N ASP A 3 47.79 82.94 11.63
CA ASP A 3 46.54 82.22 11.88
C ASP A 3 46.32 81.18 10.78
N LEU A 4 46.24 79.90 11.17
CA LEU A 4 45.78 78.82 10.33
C LEU A 4 44.25 78.72 10.45
N THR A 5 43.57 79.82 10.10
CA THR A 5 42.16 79.79 9.73
C THR A 5 42.02 79.01 8.43
N SER A 6 42.12 77.68 8.52
CA SER A 6 41.70 76.77 7.46
C SER A 6 40.25 77.12 7.13
N ASP A 7 39.97 77.46 5.87
CA ASP A 7 38.65 77.91 5.44
C ASP A 7 37.59 76.90 5.86
N ARG A 8 36.76 77.27 6.86
CA ARG A 8 35.78 76.37 7.51
C ARG A 8 34.57 76.14 6.61
N THR A 9 34.82 75.49 5.48
CA THR A 9 33.81 75.07 4.52
C THR A 9 32.88 74.02 5.15
N PRO A 10 31.60 73.96 4.74
CA PRO A 10 30.69 72.89 5.14
C PRO A 10 31.22 71.49 4.82
N LEU A 11 32.07 71.35 3.80
CA LEU A 11 32.72 70.08 3.43
C LEU A 11 33.71 69.60 4.51
N VAL A 12 34.57 70.50 5.02
CA VAL A 12 35.49 70.16 6.12
C VAL A 12 34.72 69.80 7.39
N ILE A 13 33.65 70.55 7.70
CA ILE A 13 32.79 70.26 8.86
C ILE A 13 32.09 68.89 8.69
N ALA A 14 31.68 68.53 7.47
CA ALA A 14 31.11 67.22 7.18
C ALA A 14 32.14 66.08 7.33
N THR A 15 33.42 66.29 6.98
CA THR A 15 34.47 65.27 7.22
C THR A 15 34.86 65.19 8.70
N GLU A 16 34.90 66.30 9.45
CA GLU A 16 35.03 66.32 10.92
C GLU A 16 33.93 65.45 11.57
N ILE A 17 32.65 65.72 11.25
CA ILE A 17 31.49 65.00 11.80
C ILE A 17 31.51 63.51 11.42
N ASN A 18 31.80 63.17 10.16
CA ASN A 18 31.87 61.77 9.73
C ASN A 18 33.03 61.01 10.38
N THR A 19 34.17 61.66 10.64
CA THR A 19 35.30 61.07 11.37
C THR A 19 34.92 60.75 12.81
N ILE A 20 34.27 61.68 13.52
CA ILE A 20 33.74 61.46 14.88
C ILE A 20 32.72 60.30 14.86
N LYS A 21 31.77 60.31 13.92
CA LYS A 21 30.77 59.25 13.72
C LYS A 21 31.38 57.88 13.38
N TYR A 22 32.54 57.85 12.73
CA TYR A 22 33.30 56.63 12.47
C TYR A 22 33.94 56.11 13.76
N GLN A 23 34.71 56.96 14.46
CA GLN A 23 35.43 56.59 15.69
C GLN A 23 34.48 56.18 16.83
N THR A 24 33.38 56.92 17.04
CA THR A 24 32.38 56.61 18.08
C THR A 24 31.71 55.25 17.85
N ARG A 25 31.46 54.83 16.60
CA ARG A 25 30.91 53.49 16.30
C ARG A 25 31.87 52.38 16.76
N LYS A 26 33.13 52.44 16.32
CA LYS A 26 34.17 51.47 16.68
C LYS A 26 34.40 51.40 18.19
N ALA A 27 34.45 52.55 18.87
CA ALA A 27 34.62 52.62 20.32
C ALA A 27 33.44 52.01 21.09
N LEU A 28 32.19 52.28 20.68
CA LEU A 28 30.99 51.70 21.31
C LEU A 28 30.90 50.18 21.11
N LEU A 29 31.29 49.66 19.95
CA LEU A 29 31.32 48.22 19.69
C LEU A 29 32.41 47.52 20.52
N ALA A 30 33.63 48.07 20.54
CA ALA A 30 34.72 47.54 21.38
C ALA A 30 34.35 47.55 22.87
N GLY A 31 33.74 48.64 23.36
CA GLY A 31 33.22 48.72 24.72
C GLY A 31 32.14 47.68 25.01
N ALA A 32 31.21 47.43 24.09
CA ALA A 32 30.18 46.40 24.24
C ALA A 32 30.75 44.98 24.32
N ILE A 33 31.80 44.68 23.54
CA ILE A 33 32.53 43.40 23.59
C ILE A 33 33.28 43.24 24.92
N GLU A 34 34.00 44.26 25.37
CA GLU A 34 34.74 44.24 26.64
C GLU A 34 33.79 44.11 27.85
N ILE A 35 32.66 44.81 27.85
CA ILE A 35 31.61 44.61 28.86
C ILE A 35 31.08 43.17 28.81
N GLY A 36 30.81 42.62 27.63
CA GLY A 36 30.42 41.22 27.47
C GLY A 36 31.44 40.24 28.06
N ARG A 37 32.74 40.52 27.94
CA ARG A 37 33.82 39.75 28.57
C ARG A 37 33.74 39.82 30.10
N ARG A 38 33.68 41.02 30.69
CA ARG A 38 33.57 41.17 32.16
C ARG A 38 32.28 40.57 32.71
N LEU A 39 31.18 40.61 31.95
CA LEU A 39 29.94 39.92 32.27
C LEU A 39 30.11 38.40 32.27
N LYS A 40 30.94 37.82 31.39
CA LYS A 40 31.25 36.38 31.41
C LYS A 40 32.08 36.02 32.63
N GLU A 41 33.14 36.78 32.90
CA GLU A 41 34.01 36.63 34.08
C GLU A 41 33.19 36.67 35.38
N ALA A 42 32.34 37.68 35.55
CA ALA A 42 31.48 37.80 36.74
C ALA A 42 30.45 36.67 36.84
N LYS A 43 29.85 36.24 35.72
CA LYS A 43 28.85 35.16 35.70
C LYS A 43 29.42 33.81 36.13
N ASP A 44 30.70 33.57 35.89
CA ASP A 44 31.39 32.34 36.29
C ASP A 44 31.86 32.35 37.76
N LEU A 45 31.90 33.53 38.40
CA LEU A 45 32.26 33.72 39.82
C LEU A 45 31.05 33.80 40.76
N LEU A 46 29.84 34.04 40.23
CA LEU A 46 28.64 34.28 41.03
C LEU A 46 27.89 32.99 41.40
N PRO A 47 27.38 32.86 42.64
CA PRO A 47 26.51 31.76 43.04
C PRO A 47 25.23 31.65 42.18
N TYR A 48 24.70 30.44 42.06
CA TYR A 48 23.47 30.17 41.33
C TYR A 48 22.29 30.99 41.90
N GLY A 49 21.59 31.72 41.02
CA GLY A 49 20.47 32.61 41.37
C GLY A 49 20.85 34.08 41.43
N GLU A 50 22.01 34.43 41.99
CA GLU A 50 22.40 35.82 42.28
C GLU A 50 22.65 36.68 41.03
N TRP A 51 22.96 36.06 39.88
CA TRP A 51 23.22 36.73 38.60
C TRP A 51 22.21 37.83 38.25
N GLY A 52 20.92 37.60 38.53
CA GLY A 52 19.88 38.58 38.24
C GLY A 52 19.98 39.86 39.07
N LYS A 53 20.16 39.68 40.38
CA LYS A 53 20.25 40.76 41.37
C LYS A 53 21.55 41.55 41.18
N TRP A 54 22.67 40.85 40.99
CA TRP A 54 23.98 41.46 40.76
C TRP A 54 23.99 42.39 39.52
N LEU A 55 23.37 41.97 38.41
CA LEU A 55 23.27 42.81 37.21
C LEU A 55 22.54 44.14 37.46
N GLU A 56 21.46 44.09 38.23
CA GLU A 56 20.61 45.24 38.51
C GLU A 56 21.26 46.17 39.56
N GLU A 57 21.80 45.62 40.64
CA GLU A 57 22.42 46.38 41.75
C GLU A 57 23.85 46.86 41.44
N SER A 58 24.69 46.07 40.77
CA SER A 58 26.12 46.36 40.56
C SER A 58 26.48 46.89 39.17
N CYS A 59 25.59 46.75 38.17
CA CYS A 59 25.84 47.17 36.79
C CYS A 59 24.70 47.97 36.15
N SER A 60 23.57 48.16 36.84
CA SER A 60 22.36 48.82 36.30
C SER A 60 21.87 48.23 34.98
N TYR A 61 22.07 46.92 34.77
CA TYR A 61 21.69 46.21 33.55
C TYR A 61 20.51 45.28 33.77
N SER A 62 19.57 45.28 32.82
CA SER A 62 18.60 44.20 32.73
C SER A 62 19.28 42.89 32.28
N LYS A 63 18.76 41.74 32.73
CA LYS A 63 19.13 40.41 32.22
C LYS A 63 19.16 40.34 30.69
N LYS A 64 18.21 41.01 30.03
CA LYS A 64 18.09 41.08 28.57
C LYS A 64 19.20 41.92 27.91
N THR A 65 19.70 42.94 28.59
CA THR A 65 20.84 43.75 28.12
C THR A 65 22.14 42.96 28.24
N ALA A 66 22.38 42.36 29.42
CA ALA A 66 23.57 41.56 29.68
C ALA A 66 23.69 40.35 28.74
N GLU A 67 22.57 39.65 28.49
CA GLU A 67 22.51 38.52 27.55
C GLU A 67 22.89 38.93 26.12
N LYS A 68 22.50 40.12 25.64
CA LYS A 68 22.92 40.60 24.32
C LYS A 68 24.42 40.92 24.26
N LEU A 69 24.96 41.56 25.30
CA LEU A 69 26.38 41.88 25.40
C LEU A 69 27.23 40.60 25.46
N LEU A 70 26.80 39.60 26.23
CA LEU A 70 27.40 38.27 26.26
C LEU A 70 27.40 37.60 24.88
N ARG A 71 26.29 37.65 24.13
CA ARG A 71 26.22 37.07 22.77
C ARG A 71 27.15 37.78 21.77
N VAL A 72 27.26 39.10 21.84
CA VAL A 72 28.19 39.89 21.00
C VAL A 72 29.64 39.56 21.37
N PHE A 73 29.97 39.45 22.66
CA PHE A 73 31.29 39.00 23.09
C PHE A 73 31.60 37.56 22.63
N ASN A 74 30.70 36.60 22.85
CA ASN A 74 30.93 35.19 22.50
C ASN A 74 31.20 34.98 20.99
N ALA A 75 30.55 35.78 20.12
CA ALA A 75 30.69 35.65 18.67
C ALA A 75 31.83 36.48 18.06
N TYR A 76 32.31 37.53 18.75
CA TYR A 76 33.24 38.51 18.16
C TYR A 76 34.43 38.89 19.06
N GLY A 77 34.53 38.36 20.27
CA GLY A 77 35.55 38.76 21.27
C GLY A 77 37.00 38.54 20.82
N ASN A 78 37.20 37.65 19.84
CA ASN A 78 38.49 37.33 19.23
C ASN A 78 38.56 37.68 17.72
N GLN A 79 37.57 38.41 17.18
CA GLN A 79 37.46 38.70 15.75
C GLN A 79 37.67 40.20 15.47
N GLU A 80 38.49 40.54 14.46
CA GLU A 80 38.56 41.91 13.96
C GLU A 80 37.29 42.23 13.15
N LEU A 81 36.41 43.06 13.72
CA LEU A 81 35.22 43.53 13.03
C LEU A 81 35.45 44.83 12.23
N PRO A 82 34.75 44.98 11.08
CA PRO A 82 34.58 46.28 10.43
C PRO A 82 33.83 47.29 11.33
N ASN A 83 33.68 48.54 10.89
CA ASN A 83 33.09 49.64 11.69
C ASN A 83 31.56 49.58 11.81
N LEU A 84 31.09 48.45 12.31
CA LEU A 84 29.73 48.20 12.72
C LEU A 84 29.42 48.92 14.04
N ASN A 85 28.18 49.33 14.22
CA ASN A 85 27.66 49.67 15.54
C ASN A 85 27.17 48.40 16.27
N TYR A 86 27.08 48.46 17.60
CA TYR A 86 26.60 47.34 18.44
C TYR A 86 25.28 46.70 17.96
N THR A 87 24.32 47.49 17.46
CA THR A 87 23.06 46.95 16.93
C THR A 87 23.25 46.21 15.61
N GLN A 88 24.12 46.69 14.71
CA GLN A 88 24.49 45.97 13.49
C GLN A 88 25.18 44.64 13.82
N ALA A 89 26.19 44.66 14.71
CA ALA A 89 26.88 43.45 15.17
C ALA A 89 25.91 42.44 15.82
N TYR A 90 24.94 42.90 16.62
CA TYR A 90 23.92 42.03 17.20
C TYR A 90 22.95 41.45 16.15
N ILE A 91 22.58 42.20 15.11
CA ILE A 91 21.73 41.70 14.01
C ILE A 91 22.46 40.61 13.21
N LEU A 92 23.76 40.76 12.98
CA LEU A 92 24.61 39.80 12.27
C LEU A 92 24.79 38.45 13.00
N LEU A 93 24.38 38.36 14.28
CA LEU A 93 24.25 37.07 14.99
C LEU A 93 23.11 36.20 14.45
N GLY A 94 22.20 36.76 13.64
CA GLY A 94 21.20 36.00 12.88
C GLY A 94 21.76 35.31 11.63
N VAL A 95 23.06 35.52 11.31
CA VAL A 95 23.77 34.84 10.22
C VAL A 95 24.72 33.80 10.82
N PRO A 96 24.81 32.58 10.24
CA PRO A 96 25.79 31.56 10.64
C PRO A 96 27.21 32.14 10.65
N GLU A 97 28.03 31.71 11.62
CA GLU A 97 29.36 32.30 11.82
C GLU A 97 30.28 32.17 10.61
N GLU A 98 30.30 30.99 10.00
CA GLU A 98 31.04 30.66 8.77
C GLU A 98 30.66 31.60 7.60
N GLU A 99 29.37 31.92 7.46
CA GLU A 99 28.84 32.74 6.37
C GLU A 99 28.90 34.26 6.67
N ARG A 100 29.19 34.65 7.91
CA ARG A 100 29.02 36.02 8.39
C ARG A 100 30.03 36.99 7.79
N ALA A 101 31.30 36.59 7.67
CA ALA A 101 32.35 37.42 7.10
C ALA A 101 32.08 37.72 5.61
N GLN A 102 31.68 36.70 4.84
CA GLN A 102 31.26 36.84 3.45
C GLN A 102 30.05 37.77 3.34
N PHE A 103 29.00 37.55 4.14
CA PHE A 103 27.80 38.39 4.12
C PHE A 103 28.10 39.87 4.37
N ILE A 104 28.92 40.18 5.39
CA ILE A 104 29.31 41.56 5.73
C ILE A 104 29.96 42.28 4.54
N ALA A 105 30.77 41.57 3.76
CA ALA A 105 31.42 42.09 2.55
C ALA A 105 30.46 42.22 1.35
N GLU A 106 29.54 41.26 1.16
CA GLU A 106 28.57 41.26 0.05
C GLU A 106 27.53 42.37 0.15
N ILE A 107 27.09 42.73 1.36
CA ILE A 107 25.96 43.67 1.58
C ILE A 107 26.37 45.06 2.09
N ASP A 108 27.67 45.38 2.18
CA ASP A 108 28.22 46.58 2.84
C ASP A 108 27.52 46.88 4.19
N ALA A 109 27.77 46.02 5.17
CA ALA A 109 27.15 46.17 6.48
C ALA A 109 27.62 47.42 7.27
N GLU A 110 28.67 48.14 6.82
CA GLU A 110 29.06 49.45 7.39
C GLU A 110 28.15 50.58 6.91
N GLY A 111 27.74 50.54 5.63
CA GLY A 111 26.89 51.52 4.97
C GLY A 111 25.41 51.42 5.34
N LEU A 112 24.86 50.19 5.44
CA LEU A 112 23.43 49.98 5.69
C LEU A 112 22.95 50.49 7.07
N SER A 113 21.73 51.04 7.12
CA SER A 113 21.06 51.29 8.41
C SER A 113 20.72 49.98 9.12
N THR A 114 20.47 50.06 10.42
CA THR A 114 20.04 48.90 11.24
C THR A 114 18.73 48.28 10.74
N ARG A 115 17.84 49.06 10.10
CA ARG A 115 16.59 48.55 9.51
C ARG A 115 16.84 47.78 8.21
N GLU A 116 17.71 48.30 7.34
CA GLU A 116 18.07 47.63 6.08
C GLU A 116 18.85 46.36 6.34
N LEU A 117 19.81 46.38 7.27
CA LEU A 117 20.54 45.18 7.69
C LEU A 117 19.62 44.13 8.33
N GLN A 118 18.66 44.55 9.18
CA GLN A 118 17.67 43.62 9.74
C GLN A 118 16.77 43.02 8.65
N LYS A 119 16.41 43.80 7.62
CA LYS A 119 15.69 43.28 6.45
C LYS A 119 16.56 42.30 5.67
N ALA A 120 17.80 42.63 5.33
CA ALA A 120 18.71 41.78 4.57
C ALA A 120 18.95 40.41 5.25
N VAL A 121 19.17 40.39 6.57
CA VAL A 121 19.29 39.12 7.33
C VAL A 121 17.98 38.32 7.30
N LYS A 122 16.82 38.98 7.46
CA LYS A 122 15.51 38.31 7.40
C LYS A 122 15.24 37.75 6.01
N ASP A 123 15.35 38.56 4.97
CA ASP A 123 15.10 38.19 3.57
C ASP A 123 16.03 37.02 3.16
N ARG A 124 17.31 37.03 3.56
CA ARG A 124 18.22 35.88 3.40
C ARG A 124 17.73 34.64 4.13
N SER A 125 17.32 34.76 5.40
CA SER A 125 16.87 33.59 6.17
C SER A 125 15.61 32.95 5.58
N GLN A 126 14.71 33.76 5.00
CA GLN A 126 13.54 33.27 4.28
C GLN A 126 13.93 32.61 2.95
N ALA A 127 14.80 33.24 2.14
CA ALA A 127 15.27 32.66 0.89
C ALA A 127 16.02 31.34 1.08
N LEU A 128 16.76 31.16 2.18
CA LEU A 128 17.38 29.89 2.55
C LEU A 128 16.32 28.84 2.93
N GLN A 129 15.32 29.21 3.76
CA GLN A 129 14.23 28.30 4.11
C GLN A 129 13.42 27.87 2.87
N GLU A 130 13.06 28.80 1.99
CA GLU A 130 12.33 28.54 0.75
C GLU A 130 13.15 27.66 -0.22
N ARG A 131 14.47 27.91 -0.33
CA ARG A 131 15.40 27.04 -1.10
C ARG A 131 15.42 25.62 -0.54
N ASP A 132 15.52 25.47 0.77
CA ASP A 132 15.69 24.16 1.40
C ASP A 132 14.38 23.35 1.39
N GLN A 133 13.24 24.02 1.52
CA GLN A 133 11.92 23.44 1.25
C GLN A 133 11.80 22.99 -0.22
N ALA A 134 12.15 23.84 -1.20
CA ALA A 134 12.11 23.47 -2.62
C ALA A 134 13.11 22.36 -2.99
N LEU A 135 14.23 22.23 -2.26
CA LEU A 135 15.17 21.10 -2.40
C LEU A 135 14.58 19.81 -1.84
N GLN A 136 13.88 19.86 -0.71
CA GLN A 136 13.17 18.71 -0.14
C GLN A 136 12.02 18.26 -1.05
N GLU A 137 11.11 19.16 -1.46
CA GLU A 137 10.01 18.84 -2.39
C GLU A 137 10.53 18.22 -3.69
N LYS A 138 11.66 18.72 -4.21
CA LYS A 138 12.33 18.17 -5.40
C LYS A 138 12.95 16.79 -5.17
N ALA A 139 13.36 16.45 -3.94
CA ALA A 139 13.82 15.12 -3.58
C ALA A 139 12.62 14.14 -3.47
N ASP A 140 11.55 14.55 -2.80
CA ASP A 140 10.33 13.77 -2.62
C ASP A 140 9.66 13.47 -3.97
N LEU A 141 9.55 14.48 -4.86
CA LEU A 141 9.06 14.30 -6.24
C LEU A 141 9.93 13.36 -7.08
N ARG A 142 11.26 13.36 -6.88
CA ARG A 142 12.18 12.43 -7.56
C ARG A 142 12.01 11.00 -7.06
N GLN A 143 11.80 10.81 -5.75
CA GLN A 143 11.51 9.49 -5.20
C GLN A 143 10.18 8.95 -5.74
N ALA A 144 9.11 9.77 -5.71
CA ALA A 144 7.82 9.40 -6.26
C ALA A 144 7.87 9.05 -7.77
N LEU A 145 8.71 9.74 -8.56
CA LEU A 145 8.93 9.40 -9.97
C LEU A 145 9.63 8.05 -10.15
N ASN A 146 10.71 7.79 -9.40
CA ASN A 146 11.40 6.49 -9.42
C ASN A 146 10.45 5.34 -9.02
N ASP A 147 9.61 5.56 -8.02
CA ASP A 147 8.62 4.59 -7.56
C ASP A 147 7.57 4.32 -8.64
N GLN A 148 7.09 5.35 -9.34
CA GLN A 148 6.19 5.21 -10.50
C GLN A 148 6.85 4.46 -11.68
N ASP A 149 8.10 4.78 -12.04
CA ASP A 149 8.84 4.07 -13.09
C ASP A 149 9.04 2.58 -12.74
N SER A 150 9.24 2.26 -11.45
CA SER A 150 9.29 0.88 -10.97
C SER A 150 7.95 0.15 -11.16
N GLN A 151 6.82 0.80 -10.85
CA GLN A 151 5.48 0.25 -11.05
C GLN A 151 5.13 0.09 -12.53
N ILE A 152 5.48 1.06 -13.38
CA ILE A 152 5.31 0.99 -14.84
C ILE A 152 6.11 -0.18 -15.43
N THR A 153 7.32 -0.44 -14.90
CA THR A 153 8.16 -1.58 -15.29
C THR A 153 7.56 -2.92 -14.86
N GLN A 154 7.03 -3.02 -13.64
CA GLN A 154 6.32 -4.22 -13.15
C GLN A 154 5.06 -4.51 -13.96
N LEU A 155 4.17 -3.51 -14.11
CA LEU A 155 2.93 -3.63 -14.89
C LEU A 155 3.20 -3.94 -16.37
N THR A 156 4.28 -3.39 -16.94
CA THR A 156 4.75 -3.74 -18.30
C THR A 156 5.14 -5.21 -18.41
N THR A 157 5.82 -5.73 -17.40
CA THR A 157 6.26 -7.14 -17.33
C THR A 157 5.06 -8.08 -17.16
N GLU A 158 4.15 -7.76 -16.24
CA GLU A 158 2.91 -8.52 -16.02
C GLU A 158 2.02 -8.53 -17.27
N ARG A 159 1.79 -7.38 -17.90
CA ARG A 159 1.02 -7.26 -19.15
C ARG A 159 1.63 -8.09 -20.29
N ASN A 160 2.96 -8.15 -20.38
CA ASN A 160 3.63 -9.01 -21.36
C ASN A 160 3.43 -10.51 -21.05
N ASN A 161 3.56 -10.91 -19.77
CA ASN A 161 3.34 -12.30 -19.34
C ASN A 161 1.88 -12.74 -19.56
N LEU A 162 0.91 -11.88 -19.25
CA LEU A 162 -0.51 -12.11 -19.49
C LEU A 162 -0.81 -12.24 -20.99
N LYS A 163 -0.19 -11.42 -21.85
CA LYS A 163 -0.30 -11.54 -23.31
C LYS A 163 0.18 -12.91 -23.81
N THR A 164 1.38 -13.33 -23.41
CA THR A 164 1.91 -14.66 -23.78
C THR A 164 1.02 -15.80 -23.28
N LYS A 165 0.46 -15.68 -22.07
CA LYS A 165 -0.48 -16.67 -21.52
C LYS A 165 -1.80 -16.71 -22.29
N ALA A 166 -2.32 -15.56 -22.74
CA ALA A 166 -3.51 -15.50 -23.58
C ALA A 166 -3.26 -16.11 -24.98
N GLU A 167 -2.10 -15.85 -25.58
CA GLU A 167 -1.68 -16.47 -26.85
C GLU A 167 -1.53 -17.99 -26.73
N GLN A 168 -1.02 -18.50 -25.61
CA GLN A 168 -0.95 -19.93 -25.31
C GLN A 168 -2.35 -20.55 -25.12
N LEU A 169 -3.22 -19.90 -24.32
CA LEU A 169 -4.58 -20.37 -24.10
C LEU A 169 -5.38 -20.44 -25.40
N SER A 170 -5.31 -19.39 -26.23
CA SER A 170 -5.98 -19.34 -27.54
C SER A 170 -5.55 -20.50 -28.47
N LYS A 171 -4.26 -20.84 -28.51
CA LYS A 171 -3.77 -22.02 -29.25
C LYS A 171 -4.35 -23.33 -28.69
N SER A 172 -4.27 -23.52 -27.38
CA SER A 172 -4.81 -24.73 -26.73
C SER A 172 -6.33 -24.89 -26.90
N GLN A 173 -7.08 -23.79 -26.99
CA GLN A 173 -8.52 -23.82 -27.29
C GLN A 173 -8.78 -24.28 -28.73
N GLY A 174 -8.04 -23.78 -29.73
CA GLY A 174 -8.15 -24.25 -31.11
C GLY A 174 -7.72 -25.72 -31.30
N GLU A 175 -6.69 -26.16 -30.57
CA GLU A 175 -6.29 -27.57 -30.52
C GLU A 175 -7.39 -28.46 -29.91
N LEU A 176 -8.00 -28.05 -28.79
CA LEU A 176 -9.12 -28.77 -28.19
C LEU A 176 -10.38 -28.76 -29.08
N GLU A 177 -10.67 -27.66 -29.77
CA GLU A 177 -11.82 -27.54 -30.66
C GLU A 177 -11.67 -28.44 -31.91
N THR A 178 -10.49 -28.47 -32.53
CA THR A 178 -10.21 -29.40 -33.64
C THR A 178 -10.19 -30.87 -33.18
N MET A 179 -9.73 -31.17 -31.96
CA MET A 179 -9.89 -32.50 -31.36
C MET A 179 -11.36 -32.87 -31.12
N ALA A 180 -12.18 -31.95 -30.61
CA ALA A 180 -13.61 -32.18 -30.39
C ALA A 180 -14.34 -32.49 -31.70
N GLN A 181 -14.14 -31.68 -32.75
CA GLN A 181 -14.68 -31.92 -34.09
C GLN A 181 -14.20 -33.26 -34.67
N THR A 182 -12.94 -33.65 -34.41
CA THR A 182 -12.37 -34.94 -34.84
C THR A 182 -12.98 -36.12 -34.08
N LEU A 183 -13.34 -35.96 -32.81
CA LEU A 183 -14.04 -36.98 -32.02
C LEU A 183 -15.52 -37.09 -32.40
N GLU A 184 -16.19 -35.97 -32.62
CA GLU A 184 -17.60 -35.92 -33.04
C GLU A 184 -17.81 -36.54 -34.43
N THR A 185 -16.93 -36.24 -35.39
CA THR A 185 -16.96 -36.88 -36.72
C THR A 185 -16.69 -38.38 -36.64
N LYS A 186 -15.75 -38.82 -35.78
CA LYS A 186 -15.51 -40.25 -35.51
C LYS A 186 -16.72 -40.94 -34.88
N LEU A 187 -17.35 -40.35 -33.85
CA LEU A 187 -18.56 -40.87 -33.23
C LEU A 187 -19.70 -41.01 -34.26
N ASN A 188 -19.98 -39.95 -35.02
CA ASN A 188 -20.96 -39.96 -36.10
C ASN A 188 -20.69 -41.06 -37.15
N SER A 189 -19.42 -41.33 -37.46
CA SER A 189 -19.04 -42.42 -38.39
C SER A 189 -19.21 -43.82 -37.77
N LEU A 190 -19.02 -43.94 -36.45
CA LEU A 190 -19.13 -45.20 -35.73
C LEU A 190 -20.60 -45.61 -35.53
N GLU A 191 -21.46 -44.66 -35.17
CA GLU A 191 -22.92 -44.88 -35.06
C GLU A 191 -23.54 -45.28 -36.40
N LYS A 192 -23.07 -44.67 -37.51
CA LYS A 192 -23.50 -45.00 -38.88
C LYS A 192 -22.80 -46.24 -39.45
N SER A 193 -22.00 -46.96 -38.65
CA SER A 193 -21.32 -48.16 -39.12
C SER A 193 -22.26 -49.37 -39.14
N THR A 194 -22.15 -50.18 -40.19
CA THR A 194 -22.91 -51.44 -40.35
C THR A 194 -22.69 -52.40 -39.17
N SER A 195 -21.53 -52.31 -38.50
CA SER A 195 -21.21 -53.07 -37.28
C SER A 195 -22.05 -52.62 -36.09
N TYR A 196 -22.15 -51.31 -35.84
CA TYR A 196 -22.96 -50.76 -34.74
C TYR A 196 -24.45 -51.02 -34.95
N GLU A 197 -24.96 -50.84 -36.17
CA GLU A 197 -26.32 -51.25 -36.54
C GLU A 197 -26.54 -52.76 -36.33
N GLY A 198 -25.57 -53.58 -36.71
CA GLY A 198 -25.60 -55.03 -36.52
C GLY A 198 -25.70 -55.41 -35.05
N LEU A 199 -24.90 -54.77 -34.19
CA LEU A 199 -24.95 -54.96 -32.74
C LEU A 199 -26.29 -54.52 -32.13
N GLN A 200 -26.87 -53.39 -32.57
CA GLN A 200 -28.22 -53.01 -32.13
C GLN A 200 -29.29 -54.04 -32.55
N LYS A 201 -29.22 -54.56 -33.78
CA LYS A 201 -30.14 -55.58 -34.30
C LYS A 201 -30.00 -56.90 -33.53
N ILE A 202 -28.76 -57.33 -33.26
CA ILE A 202 -28.45 -58.52 -32.44
C ILE A 202 -28.98 -58.35 -31.00
N ASN A 203 -28.76 -57.20 -30.37
CA ASN A 203 -29.23 -56.94 -29.00
C ASN A 203 -30.76 -56.99 -28.91
N LYS A 204 -31.47 -56.29 -29.81
CA LYS A 204 -32.95 -56.34 -29.90
C LYS A 204 -33.46 -57.78 -30.09
N ASN A 205 -32.81 -58.57 -30.96
CA ASN A 205 -33.16 -59.97 -31.20
C ASN A 205 -32.86 -60.86 -29.97
N LEU A 206 -31.78 -60.60 -29.23
CA LEU A 206 -31.42 -61.33 -28.01
C LEU A 206 -32.44 -61.08 -26.90
N THR A 207 -32.83 -59.83 -26.65
CA THR A 207 -33.89 -59.50 -25.67
C THR A 207 -35.22 -60.14 -26.08
N ALA A 208 -35.59 -60.10 -27.36
CA ALA A 208 -36.80 -60.77 -27.86
C ALA A 208 -36.73 -62.31 -27.67
N ALA A 209 -35.57 -62.93 -27.88
CA ALA A 209 -35.36 -64.36 -27.64
C ALA A 209 -35.40 -64.73 -26.15
N GLN A 210 -34.88 -63.88 -25.26
CA GLN A 210 -34.99 -64.03 -23.80
C GLN A 210 -36.45 -63.94 -23.35
N HIS A 211 -37.19 -62.92 -23.80
CA HIS A 211 -38.62 -62.77 -23.51
C HIS A 211 -39.42 -63.96 -24.03
N LYS A 212 -39.15 -64.44 -25.26
CA LYS A 212 -39.80 -65.64 -25.82
C LYS A 212 -39.45 -66.92 -25.05
N THR A 213 -38.21 -67.06 -24.58
CA THR A 213 -37.80 -68.19 -23.72
C THR A 213 -38.54 -68.18 -22.39
N CYS A 214 -38.70 -66.99 -21.78
CA CYS A 214 -39.49 -66.83 -20.56
C CYS A 214 -40.97 -67.17 -20.79
N ALA A 215 -41.58 -66.61 -21.84
CA ALA A 215 -42.97 -66.89 -22.22
C ALA A 215 -43.22 -68.38 -22.51
N ASN A 216 -42.31 -69.05 -23.24
CA ASN A 216 -42.38 -70.49 -23.49
C ASN A 216 -42.31 -71.31 -22.18
N LYS A 217 -41.46 -70.90 -21.22
CA LYS A 217 -41.36 -71.56 -19.91
C LYS A 217 -42.63 -71.38 -19.08
N ILE A 218 -43.23 -70.18 -19.10
CA ILE A 218 -44.51 -69.89 -18.44
C ILE A 218 -45.63 -70.73 -19.08
N ALA A 219 -45.71 -70.78 -20.42
CA ALA A 219 -46.70 -71.58 -21.14
C ALA A 219 -46.60 -73.07 -20.83
N PHE A 220 -45.39 -73.63 -20.78
CA PHE A 220 -45.17 -75.04 -20.39
C PHE A 220 -45.62 -75.32 -18.95
N LEU A 221 -45.30 -74.44 -18.00
CA LEU A 221 -45.73 -74.57 -16.60
C LEU A 221 -47.26 -74.47 -16.47
N TYR A 222 -47.89 -73.56 -17.22
CA TYR A 222 -49.35 -73.41 -17.28
C TYR A 222 -50.03 -74.65 -17.87
N GLU A 223 -49.55 -75.17 -19.00
CA GLU A 223 -50.06 -76.41 -19.60
C GLU A 223 -49.93 -77.62 -18.67
N ASN A 224 -48.83 -77.71 -17.92
CA ASN A 224 -48.63 -78.79 -16.96
C ASN A 224 -49.59 -78.65 -15.77
N LEU A 225 -49.77 -77.43 -15.24
CA LEU A 225 -50.72 -77.14 -14.17
C LEU A 225 -52.16 -77.47 -14.58
N ASP A 226 -52.58 -77.08 -15.79
CA ASP A 226 -53.90 -77.40 -16.35
C ASP A 226 -54.14 -78.92 -16.43
N LYS A 227 -53.15 -79.69 -16.92
CA LYS A 227 -53.22 -81.15 -17.01
C LYS A 227 -53.31 -81.80 -15.62
N THR A 228 -52.43 -81.41 -14.68
CA THR A 228 -52.44 -81.92 -13.30
C THR A 228 -53.73 -81.55 -12.56
N PHE A 229 -54.25 -80.33 -12.75
CA PHE A 229 -55.51 -79.89 -12.12
C PHE A 229 -56.72 -80.66 -12.68
N LYS A 230 -56.76 -80.91 -13.99
CA LYS A 230 -57.81 -81.75 -14.61
C LYS A 230 -57.78 -83.19 -14.07
N GLN A 231 -56.60 -83.76 -13.87
CA GLN A 231 -56.48 -85.07 -13.22
C GLN A 231 -56.98 -85.00 -11.76
N LEU A 232 -56.51 -84.04 -10.97
CA LEU A 232 -56.94 -83.86 -9.57
C LEU A 232 -58.47 -83.75 -9.43
N VAL A 233 -59.13 -82.98 -10.31
CA VAL A 233 -60.60 -82.86 -10.35
C VAL A 233 -61.29 -84.17 -10.74
N TRP A 234 -60.65 -85.04 -11.52
CA TRP A 234 -61.15 -86.37 -11.86
C TRP A 234 -61.01 -87.35 -10.68
N GLU A 235 -59.82 -87.46 -10.08
CA GLU A 235 -59.53 -88.29 -8.89
C GLU A 235 -60.48 -87.90 -7.73
N MET A 236 -60.67 -86.60 -7.49
CA MET A 236 -61.60 -86.10 -6.48
C MET A 236 -63.06 -86.46 -6.77
N ARG A 237 -63.45 -86.54 -8.05
CA ARG A 237 -64.81 -86.95 -8.44
C ARG A 237 -65.03 -88.44 -8.18
N GLU A 238 -64.05 -89.30 -8.48
CA GLU A 238 -64.13 -90.72 -8.12
C GLU A 238 -64.15 -90.91 -6.60
N LEU A 239 -63.31 -90.18 -5.86
CA LEU A 239 -63.34 -90.17 -4.40
C LEU A 239 -64.72 -89.75 -3.84
N SER A 240 -65.39 -88.77 -4.45
CA SER A 240 -66.72 -88.31 -4.01
C SER A 240 -67.82 -89.38 -4.08
N ALA A 241 -67.64 -90.42 -4.90
CA ALA A 241 -68.56 -91.55 -5.02
C ALA A 241 -68.25 -92.68 -4.02
N ASN A 242 -67.04 -92.72 -3.46
CA ASN A 242 -66.53 -93.81 -2.62
C ASN A 242 -66.37 -93.41 -1.13
N ASP A 243 -65.95 -92.16 -0.86
CA ASP A 243 -65.75 -91.59 0.47
C ASP A 243 -66.07 -90.07 0.47
N PRO A 244 -67.31 -89.69 0.80
CA PRO A 244 -67.73 -88.28 0.81
C PRO A 244 -67.03 -87.41 1.87
N ASP A 245 -66.71 -87.98 3.04
CA ASP A 245 -66.13 -87.23 4.16
C ASP A 245 -64.66 -86.88 3.86
N THR A 246 -63.88 -87.84 3.34
CA THR A 246 -62.51 -87.57 2.89
C THR A 246 -62.49 -86.66 1.65
N HIS A 247 -63.48 -86.77 0.75
CA HIS A 247 -63.62 -85.84 -0.38
C HIS A 247 -63.75 -84.39 0.10
N GLU A 248 -64.64 -84.11 1.06
CA GLU A 248 -64.87 -82.75 1.56
C GLU A 248 -63.61 -82.14 2.20
N VAL A 249 -62.79 -82.96 2.88
CA VAL A 249 -61.48 -82.52 3.42
C VAL A 249 -60.51 -82.11 2.30
N TYR A 250 -60.39 -82.89 1.22
CA TYR A 250 -59.51 -82.52 0.11
C TYR A 250 -60.04 -81.36 -0.73
N LYS A 251 -61.36 -81.27 -0.91
CA LYS A 251 -62.04 -80.13 -1.55
C LYS A 251 -61.73 -78.82 -0.84
N ASN A 252 -61.80 -78.78 0.49
CA ASN A 252 -61.44 -77.59 1.26
C ASN A 252 -59.94 -77.23 1.16
N LYS A 253 -59.03 -78.22 1.11
CA LYS A 253 -57.59 -77.98 0.87
C LYS A 253 -57.31 -77.40 -0.54
N VAL A 254 -57.98 -77.90 -1.56
CA VAL A 254 -57.82 -77.41 -2.95
C VAL A 254 -58.41 -76.01 -3.10
N LEU A 255 -59.55 -75.73 -2.47
CA LEU A 255 -60.12 -74.37 -2.42
C LEU A 255 -59.17 -73.38 -1.73
N ASP A 256 -58.64 -73.71 -0.55
CA ASP A 256 -57.67 -72.89 0.20
C ASP A 256 -56.39 -72.60 -0.60
N PHE A 257 -55.85 -73.60 -1.31
CA PHE A 257 -54.72 -73.42 -2.21
C PHE A 257 -55.03 -72.44 -3.35
N LEU A 258 -56.21 -72.55 -3.98
CA LEU A 258 -56.64 -71.68 -5.07
C LEU A 258 -56.93 -70.25 -4.61
N THR A 259 -57.60 -70.02 -3.48
CA THR A 259 -57.83 -68.66 -2.97
C THR A 259 -56.54 -68.00 -2.50
N LYS A 260 -55.59 -68.74 -1.92
CA LYS A 260 -54.25 -68.20 -1.60
C LYS A 260 -53.51 -67.78 -2.87
N GLY A 261 -53.46 -68.64 -3.89
CA GLY A 261 -52.85 -68.32 -5.19
C GLY A 261 -53.50 -67.14 -5.92
N LEU A 262 -54.79 -66.85 -5.66
CA LEU A 262 -55.49 -65.66 -6.16
C LEU A 262 -55.21 -64.37 -5.35
N THR A 263 -54.64 -64.49 -4.14
CA THR A 263 -54.20 -63.34 -3.32
C THR A 263 -52.72 -62.98 -3.49
N GLU A 264 -51.91 -63.90 -4.00
CA GLU A 264 -50.54 -63.63 -4.41
C GLU A 264 -50.53 -62.87 -5.76
N LYS A 265 -49.68 -61.84 -5.88
CA LYS A 265 -49.56 -61.06 -7.12
C LYS A 265 -48.60 -61.76 -8.09
N ILE A 266 -49.17 -62.45 -9.06
CA ILE A 266 -48.52 -63.01 -10.26
C ILE A 266 -48.34 -61.92 -11.31
#